data_AF-A0A7L2A8G0-F1
#
_entry.id   AF-A0A7L2A8G0-F1
#
_cell.length_a   1.000
_cell.length_b   1.000
_cell.length_c   1.000
_cell.angle_alpha   90.00
_cell.angle_beta   90.00
_cell.angle_gamma   90.00
#
_symmetry.space_group_name_H-M   'P 1'
#
loop_
_entity.id
_entity.type
_entity.pdbx_description
1 polymer ?
#
loop_
_entity_poly.entity_id
_entity_poly.type
_entity_poly.pdbx_seq_one_letter_code
_entity_poly.pdbx_strand_id
1 'polypeptide(L)'
;GFRKVIALENGIITAEKSSVIEFQHPFFKQGKAHLLENIKRKVSAVRTEDLKVCTEDLHKVLSEVQEMREQQNNMDVRLANMKRENKALWKEVAVLRQKHSQQQKLLSKILQFILSLMRGNYIVGVKRK
;
A
#
# COMPACT_ATOMS: atom_id res chain seq x y z
N GLY A 1 20.39 -0.65 -42.01
CA GLY A 1 18.97 -0.86 -42.35
C GLY A 1 18.67 -0.30 -43.73
N PHE A 2 17.77 -0.95 -44.48
CA PHE A 2 17.42 -0.60 -45.88
C PHE A 2 16.85 0.82 -46.00
N ARG A 3 17.16 1.48 -47.12
CA ARG A 3 16.59 2.79 -47.48
C ARG A 3 15.62 2.60 -48.65
N LYS A 4 14.48 3.27 -48.59
CA LYS A 4 13.53 3.32 -49.70
C LYS A 4 14.15 4.08 -50.86
N VAL A 5 14.14 3.49 -52.05
CA VAL A 5 14.59 4.16 -53.28
C VAL A 5 13.46 5.06 -53.76
N ILE A 6 13.80 6.28 -54.14
CA ILE A 6 12.86 7.22 -54.76
C ILE A 6 13.25 7.28 -56.23
N ALA A 7 12.33 6.89 -57.13
CA ALA A 7 12.55 7.02 -58.56
C ALA A 7 12.51 8.51 -58.94
N LEU A 8 13.59 9.01 -59.54
CA LEU A 8 13.63 10.31 -60.19
C LEU A 8 13.65 10.06 -61.71
N GLU A 9 12.54 10.32 -62.37
CA GLU A 9 12.49 10.38 -63.84
C GLU A 9 12.64 11.85 -64.23
N ASN A 10 13.68 12.19 -64.98
CA ASN A 10 13.95 13.56 -65.48
C ASN A 10 14.03 14.66 -64.40
N GLY A 11 14.55 14.32 -63.21
CA GLY A 11 14.74 15.30 -62.12
C GLY A 11 13.45 15.65 -61.35
N ILE A 12 12.33 15.03 -61.68
CA ILE A 12 11.04 15.22 -60.99
C ILE A 12 10.72 13.94 -60.21
N ILE A 13 10.27 14.11 -58.96
CA ILE A 13 9.81 12.99 -58.11
C ILE A 13 8.48 12.50 -58.68
N THR A 14 8.48 11.38 -59.39
CA THR A 14 7.27 10.76 -59.94
C THR A 14 6.75 9.71 -58.95
N ALA A 15 5.78 10.10 -58.12
CA ALA A 15 5.17 9.19 -57.14
C ALA A 15 4.20 8.16 -57.78
N GLU A 16 3.70 8.41 -58.99
CA GLU A 16 2.50 7.74 -59.50
C GLU A 16 2.73 6.67 -60.59
N LYS A 17 3.91 6.60 -61.23
CA LYS A 17 4.12 5.69 -62.38
C LYS A 17 4.80 4.36 -62.05
N SER A 18 5.52 4.26 -60.94
CA SER A 18 6.13 2.99 -60.52
C SER A 18 5.35 2.41 -59.33
N SER A 19 4.52 1.40 -59.59
CA SER A 19 3.80 0.65 -58.55
C SER A 19 4.72 -0.24 -57.70
N VAL A 20 6.01 -0.30 -58.04
CA VAL A 20 7.00 -1.16 -57.38
C VAL A 20 7.74 -0.35 -56.31
N ILE A 21 7.54 -0.73 -55.06
CA ILE A 21 8.31 -0.17 -53.94
C ILE A 21 9.67 -0.84 -53.90
N GLU A 22 10.73 -0.06 -54.10
CA GLU A 22 12.10 -0.55 -54.08
C GLU A 22 12.85 -0.11 -52.82
N PHE A 23 13.77 -0.98 -52.38
CA PHE A 23 14.64 -0.76 -51.24
C PHE A 23 16.08 -1.10 -51.60
N GLN A 24 17.02 -0.31 -51.08
CA GLN A 24 18.44 -0.52 -51.30
C GLN A 24 19.22 -0.53 -49.98
N HIS A 25 20.27 -1.35 -49.95
CA HIS A 25 21.32 -1.30 -48.94
C HIS A 25 22.69 -1.50 -49.60
N PRO A 26 23.74 -0.74 -49.23
CA PRO A 26 25.08 -0.91 -49.80
C PRO A 26 25.65 -2.34 -49.70
N PHE A 27 25.21 -3.10 -48.71
CA PHE A 27 25.64 -4.48 -48.44
C PHE A 27 24.66 -5.56 -48.93
N PHE A 28 23.55 -5.18 -49.56
CA PHE A 28 22.62 -6.14 -50.17
C PHE A 28 22.99 -6.32 -51.65
N LYS A 29 23.79 -7.34 -51.96
CA LYS A 29 24.30 -7.63 -53.31
C LYS A 29 24.09 -9.11 -53.67
N GLN A 30 23.63 -9.39 -54.89
CA GLN A 30 23.42 -10.75 -55.40
C GLN A 30 24.73 -11.56 -55.35
N GLY A 31 24.65 -12.81 -54.89
CA GLY A 31 25.80 -13.72 -54.80
C GLY A 31 26.79 -13.41 -53.66
N LYS A 32 26.55 -12.39 -52.83
CA LYS A 32 27.46 -12.00 -51.73
C LYS A 32 26.81 -12.12 -50.36
N ALA A 33 26.48 -13.36 -49.97
CA ALA A 33 25.81 -13.65 -48.69
C ALA A 33 26.57 -13.14 -47.46
N HIS A 34 27.91 -13.18 -47.47
CA HIS A 34 28.75 -12.69 -46.36
C HIS A 34 28.56 -11.20 -46.06
N LEU A 35 28.03 -10.39 -46.98
CA LEU A 35 27.78 -8.97 -46.71
C LEU A 35 26.51 -8.72 -45.89
N LEU A 36 25.61 -9.71 -45.77
CA LEU A 36 24.32 -9.56 -45.09
C LEU A 36 24.48 -9.35 -43.57
N GLU A 37 25.55 -9.85 -42.96
CA GLU A 37 25.86 -9.65 -41.53
C GLU A 37 26.07 -8.17 -41.17
N ASN A 38 26.45 -7.34 -42.16
CA ASN A 38 26.67 -5.92 -42.00
C ASN A 38 25.36 -5.10 -42.08
N ILE A 39 24.23 -5.74 -42.39
CA ILE A 39 22.92 -5.08 -42.42
C ILE A 39 22.29 -5.11 -41.03
N LYS A 40 22.64 -4.13 -40.19
CA LYS A 40 22.06 -4.00 -38.85
C LYS A 40 20.67 -3.36 -38.87
N ARG A 41 19.82 -3.77 -37.92
CA ARG A 41 18.53 -3.13 -37.62
C ARG A 41 18.79 -1.67 -37.23
N LYS A 42 17.93 -0.76 -37.69
CA LYS A 42 17.94 0.62 -37.20
C LYS A 42 17.46 0.58 -35.75
N VAL A 43 18.35 0.87 -34.81
CA VAL A 43 17.96 1.05 -33.40
C VAL A 43 17.27 2.40 -33.32
N SER A 44 16.06 2.45 -32.75
CA SER A 44 15.45 3.74 -32.43
C SER A 44 16.34 4.42 -31.41
N ALA A 45 16.94 5.56 -31.74
CA ALA A 45 17.56 6.39 -30.73
C ALA A 45 16.44 6.83 -29.79
N VAL A 46 16.45 6.35 -28.55
CA VAL A 46 15.55 6.86 -27.51
C VAL A 46 15.74 8.37 -27.47
N ARG A 47 14.66 9.13 -27.66
CA ARG A 47 14.77 10.59 -27.68
C ARG A 47 15.07 11.04 -26.26
N THR A 48 15.91 12.06 -26.10
CA THR A 48 16.30 12.60 -24.80
C THR A 48 15.11 13.04 -23.94
N GLU A 49 13.99 13.37 -24.59
CA GLU A 49 12.69 13.68 -23.98
C GLU A 49 12.08 12.46 -23.27
N ASP A 50 12.09 11.29 -23.90
CA ASP A 50 11.59 10.03 -23.31
C ASP A 50 12.40 9.63 -22.06
N LEU A 51 13.70 9.90 -22.07
CA LEU A 51 14.59 9.62 -20.93
C LEU A 51 14.32 10.58 -19.75
N LYS A 52 14.03 11.86 -20.02
CA LYS A 52 13.68 12.85 -18.99
C LYS A 52 12.35 12.50 -18.31
N VAL A 53 11.32 12.17 -19.09
CA VAL A 53 10.01 11.74 -18.56
C VAL A 53 10.17 10.52 -17.65
N CYS A 54 10.94 9.51 -18.08
CA CYS A 54 11.21 8.31 -17.27
C CYS A 54 11.94 8.62 -15.94
N THR A 55 12.75 9.67 -15.89
CA THR A 55 13.49 10.04 -14.66
C THR A 55 12.59 10.76 -13.66
N GLU A 56 11.69 11.61 -14.15
CA GLU A 56 10.69 12.32 -13.33
C GLU A 56 9.69 11.36 -12.69
N ASP A 57 9.20 10.38 -13.45
CA ASP A 57 8.32 9.32 -12.95
C ASP A 57 9.00 8.49 -11.86
N LEU A 58 10.28 8.15 -12.04
CA LEU A 58 11.06 7.43 -11.05
C LEU A 58 11.22 8.24 -9.75
N HIS A 59 11.51 9.55 -9.86
CA HIS A 59 11.63 10.43 -8.71
C HIS A 59 10.29 10.53 -7.96
N LYS A 60 9.17 10.63 -8.68
CA LYS A 60 7.83 10.66 -8.09
C LYS A 60 7.55 9.39 -7.29
N VAL A 61 7.83 8.22 -7.86
CA VAL A 61 7.65 6.93 -7.18
C VAL A 61 8.53 6.85 -5.93
N LEU A 62 9.79 7.31 -6.00
CA LEU A 62 10.68 7.33 -4.83
C LEU A 62 10.13 8.22 -3.71
N SER A 63 9.62 9.40 -4.03
CA SER A 63 8.97 10.29 -3.07
C SER A 63 7.75 9.65 -2.42
N GLU A 64 6.87 9.04 -3.22
CA GLU A 64 5.67 8.34 -2.71
C GLU A 64 6.06 7.17 -1.79
N VAL A 65 7.11 6.41 -2.13
CA VAL A 65 7.63 5.33 -1.28
C VAL A 65 8.20 5.87 0.04
N GLN A 66 8.88 7.01 0.01
CA GLN A 66 9.40 7.64 1.22
C GLN A 66 8.26 8.11 2.13
N GLU A 67 7.23 8.75 1.57
CA GLU A 67 6.05 9.19 2.33
C GLU A 67 5.31 7.99 2.94
N MET A 68 5.11 6.91 2.18
CA MET A 68 4.50 5.68 2.69
C MET A 68 5.30 5.09 3.85
N ARG A 69 6.63 5.12 3.80
CA ARG A 69 7.48 4.65 4.92
C ARG A 69 7.30 5.50 6.16
N GLU A 70 7.21 6.82 6.03
CA GLU A 70 6.99 7.72 7.16
C GLU A 70 5.60 7.50 7.78
N GLN A 71 4.57 7.37 6.96
CA GLN A 71 3.21 7.03 7.40
C GLN A 71 3.19 5.68 8.12
N GLN A 72 3.89 4.67 7.60
CA GLN A 72 3.98 3.35 8.24
C GLN A 72 4.65 3.43 9.62
N ASN A 73 5.77 4.15 9.74
CA ASN A 73 6.43 4.37 11.02
C ASN A 73 5.50 5.08 12.03
N ASN A 74 4.75 6.09 11.57
CA ASN A 74 3.79 6.78 12.42
C ASN A 74 2.67 5.85 12.91
N MET A 75 2.12 5.02 12.02
CA MET A 75 1.12 4.02 12.36
C MET A 75 1.65 3.00 13.37
N ASP A 76 2.87 2.52 13.20
CA ASP A 76 3.48 1.56 14.14
C ASP A 76 3.61 2.16 15.55
N VAL A 77 4.04 3.42 15.65
CA VAL A 77 4.08 4.14 16.94
C VAL A 77 2.68 4.27 17.55
N ARG A 78 1.68 4.65 16.74
CA ARG A 78 0.29 4.80 17.21
C ARG A 78 -0.31 3.46 17.67
N LEU A 79 -0.06 2.38 16.93
CA LEU A 79 -0.49 1.03 17.31
C LEU A 79 0.18 0.57 18.60
N ALA A 80 1.48 0.85 18.78
CA ALA A 80 2.20 0.52 20.00
C ALA A 80 1.64 1.29 21.21
N ASN A 81 1.32 2.59 21.05
CA ASN A 81 0.66 3.39 22.07
C ASN A 81 -0.71 2.81 22.44
N MET A 82 -1.56 2.57 21.45
CA MET A 82 -2.91 2.03 21.65
C MET A 82 -2.88 0.65 22.34
N LYS A 83 -1.91 -0.21 22.00
CA LYS A 83 -1.73 -1.51 22.67
C LYS A 83 -1.38 -1.34 24.15
N ARG A 84 -0.53 -0.36 24.50
CA ARG A 84 -0.20 -0.04 25.90
C ARG A 84 -1.41 0.50 26.65
N GLU A 85 -2.15 1.43 26.07
CA GLU A 85 -3.36 2.00 26.67
C GLU A 85 -4.42 0.93 26.89
N ASN A 86 -4.67 0.07 25.90
CA ASN A 86 -5.61 -1.04 26.02
C ASN A 86 -5.21 -1.98 27.18
N LYS A 87 -3.92 -2.32 27.31
CA LYS A 87 -3.42 -3.10 28.45
C LYS A 87 -3.62 -2.40 29.80
N ALA A 88 -3.46 -1.08 29.87
CA ALA A 88 -3.71 -0.31 31.08
C ALA A 88 -5.20 -0.32 31.45
N LEU A 89 -6.08 -0.06 30.47
CA LEU A 89 -7.54 -0.13 30.64
C LEU A 89 -7.99 -1.50 31.14
N TRP A 90 -7.46 -2.60 30.58
CA TRP A 90 -7.77 -3.94 31.08
C TRP A 90 -7.44 -4.12 32.57
N LYS A 91 -6.30 -3.58 33.03
CA LYS A 91 -5.93 -3.62 34.45
C LYS A 91 -6.89 -2.80 35.30
N GLU A 92 -7.23 -1.59 34.86
CA GLU A 92 -8.19 -0.72 35.57
C GLU A 92 -9.56 -1.39 35.69
N VAL A 93 -10.07 -1.97 34.61
CA VAL A 93 -11.34 -2.72 34.61
C VAL A 93 -11.28 -3.90 35.57
N ALA A 94 -10.16 -4.65 35.62
CA ALA A 94 -9.99 -5.74 36.57
C ALA A 94 -10.03 -5.26 38.03
N VAL A 95 -9.34 -4.15 38.33
CA VAL A 95 -9.35 -3.52 39.67
C VAL A 95 -10.75 -3.04 40.04
N LEU A 96 -11.47 -2.39 39.12
CA LEU A 96 -12.84 -1.94 39.33
C LEU A 96 -13.79 -3.12 39.61
N ARG A 97 -13.67 -4.22 38.87
CA ARG A 97 -14.44 -5.45 39.13
C ARG A 97 -14.16 -6.02 40.52
N GLN A 98 -12.89 -6.02 40.95
CA GLN A 98 -12.52 -6.46 42.29
C GLN A 98 -13.14 -5.57 43.38
N LYS A 99 -13.04 -4.25 43.25
CA LYS A 99 -13.65 -3.29 44.18
C LYS A 99 -15.16 -3.47 44.25
N HIS A 100 -15.83 -3.60 43.10
CA HIS A 100 -17.26 -3.86 43.04
C HIS A 100 -17.64 -5.16 43.75
N SER A 101 -16.90 -6.25 43.54
CA SER A 101 -17.13 -7.52 44.25
C SER A 101 -16.98 -7.38 45.77
N GLN A 102 -15.99 -6.63 46.25
CA GLN A 102 -15.80 -6.35 47.68
C GLN A 102 -16.97 -5.55 48.26
N GLN A 103 -17.44 -4.52 47.55
CA GLN A 103 -18.61 -3.74 47.96
C GLN A 103 -19.86 -4.61 48.05
N GLN A 104 -20.11 -5.49 47.07
CA GLN A 104 -21.23 -6.43 47.10
C GLN A 104 -21.17 -7.38 48.30
N LYS A 105 -19.98 -7.90 48.62
CA LYS A 105 -19.78 -8.74 49.82
C LYS A 105 -20.06 -7.97 51.11
N LEU A 106 -19.62 -6.71 51.20
CA LEU A 106 -19.89 -5.86 52.35
C LEU A 106 -21.39 -5.57 52.50
N LEU A 107 -22.06 -5.22 51.40
CA LEU A 107 -23.50 -4.99 51.39
C LEU A 107 -24.27 -6.23 51.84
N SER A 108 -23.90 -7.42 51.35
CA SER A 108 -24.50 -8.68 51.79
C SER A 108 -24.35 -8.90 53.29
N LYS A 109 -23.19 -8.57 53.88
CA LYS A 109 -22.97 -8.67 55.32
C LYS A 109 -23.82 -7.68 56.11
N ILE A 110 -23.94 -6.44 55.62
CA ILE A 110 -24.80 -5.42 56.24
C ILE A 110 -26.26 -5.88 56.22
N LEU A 111 -26.76 -6.38 55.09
CA LEU A 111 -28.12 -6.90 54.96
C LEU A 111 -28.36 -8.10 55.89
N GLN A 112 -27.42 -9.05 55.95
CA GLN A 112 -27.50 -10.18 56.88
C GLN A 112 -27.53 -9.72 58.34
N PHE A 113 -26.72 -8.73 58.70
CA PHE A 113 -26.70 -8.16 60.04
C PHE A 113 -28.04 -7.51 60.41
N ILE A 114 -28.58 -6.67 59.52
CA ILE A 114 -29.89 -6.02 59.70
C ILE A 114 -30.98 -7.09 59.86
N LEU A 115 -31.00 -8.12 59.00
CA LEU A 115 -31.96 -9.22 59.09
C LEU A 115 -31.84 -10.00 60.41
N SER A 116 -30.62 -10.20 60.91
CA SER A 116 -30.37 -10.85 62.19
C SER A 116 -30.91 -10.03 63.36
N LEU A 117 -30.69 -8.72 63.36
CA LEU A 117 -31.25 -7.80 64.37
C LEU A 117 -32.77 -7.81 64.35
N MET A 118 -33.38 -7.76 63.15
CA MET A 118 -34.83 -7.81 63.00
C MET A 118 -35.43 -9.11 63.54
N ARG A 119 -34.81 -10.26 63.26
CA ARG A 119 -35.24 -11.56 63.81
C ARG A 119 -35.10 -11.63 65.34
N GLY A 120 -33.98 -11.12 65.89
CA GLY A 120 -33.76 -11.06 67.34
C GLY A 120 -34.80 -10.20 68.06
N ASN A 121 -35.18 -9.06 67.46
CA ASN A 121 -36.17 -8.15 68.05
C ASN A 121 -37.61 -8.64 67.88
N TYR A 122 -37.93 -9.44 66.85
CA TYR A 122 -39.26 -10.04 66.68
C TYR A 122 -39.58 -11.09 67.76
N ILE A 123 -38.57 -11.81 68.28
CA ILE A 123 -38.76 -12.84 69.31
C ILE A 123 -38.96 -12.22 70.69
N VAL A 124 -38.35 -11.06 70.97
CA VAL A 124 -38.47 -10.36 72.25
C VAL A 124 -39.68 -9.40 72.30
N GLY A 125 -40.20 -8.96 71.15
CA GLY A 125 -41.31 -8.01 71.05
C GLY A 125 -42.72 -8.59 71.24
N VAL A 126 -42.91 -9.92 71.22
CA VAL A 126 -44.25 -10.56 71.22
C VAL A 126 -44.70 -11.05 72.60
N LYS A 127 -43.90 -10.88 73.66
CA LYS A 127 -44.35 -11.13 75.05
C LYS A 127 -44.12 -9.92 75.94
N ARG A 128 -45.02 -8.94 75.86
CA ARG A 128 -45.35 -8.09 77.00
C ARG A 128 -46.85 -8.18 77.22
N LYS A 129 -47.21 -8.93 78.27
CA LYS A 129 -48.53 -8.97 78.88
C LYS A 129 -48.77 -7.65 79.62
#